data_AF-A0A7Y4X7P3-F1
#
_entry.id   AF-A0A7Y4X7P3-F1
#
_cell.length_a   1.000
_cell.length_b   1.000
_cell.length_c   1.000
_cell.angle_alpha   90.00
_cell.angle_beta   90.00
_cell.angle_gamma   90.00
#
_symmetry.space_group_name_H-M   'P 1'
#
loop_
_entity.id
_entity.type
_entity.pdbx_description
1 polymer ?
#
loop_
_entity_poly.entity_id
_entity_poly.type
_entity_poly.pdbx_seq_one_letter_code
_entity_poly.pdbx_strand_id
1 'polypeptide(L)' 'INTKLLNDPQKLGALLTQIPLARLGQPHDVANLAVFLASDEADYVTGSTFYVDGGLTWNYQEQ' A
#
# COMPACT_ATOMS: atom_id res chain seq x y z
N ILE A 1 -11.59 11.87 2.09
CA ILE A 1 -12.04 10.50 1.70
C ILE A 1 -11.97 9.53 2.88
N ASN A 2 -10.91 9.53 3.72
CA ASN A 2 -10.75 8.51 4.79
C ASN A 2 -11.14 8.96 6.22
N THR A 3 -11.77 10.12 6.38
CA THR A 3 -12.02 10.77 7.68
C THR A 3 -12.77 9.89 8.69
N LYS A 4 -13.70 9.05 8.22
CA LYS A 4 -14.46 8.13 9.09
C LYS A 4 -13.59 7.04 9.72
N LEU A 5 -12.62 6.52 8.97
CA LEU A 5 -11.66 5.52 9.46
C LEU A 5 -10.64 6.16 10.40
N LEU A 6 -10.10 7.31 10.01
CA LEU A 6 -9.08 8.02 10.80
C LEU A 6 -9.61 8.49 12.16
N ASN A 7 -10.91 8.78 12.26
CA ASN A 7 -11.57 9.18 13.49
C ASN A 7 -12.06 8.00 14.35
N ASP A 8 -11.82 6.76 13.93
CA ASP A 8 -12.20 5.55 14.66
C ASP A 8 -10.95 4.73 15.01
N PRO A 9 -10.33 4.96 16.19
CA PRO A 9 -9.09 4.32 16.58
C PRO A 9 -9.18 2.79 16.63
N GLN A 10 -10.36 2.23 16.93
CA GLN A 10 -10.56 0.79 16.98
C GLN A 10 -10.50 0.20 15.57
N LYS A 11 -11.24 0.78 14.62
CA LYS A 11 -11.18 0.33 13.21
C LYS A 11 -9.81 0.56 12.60
N LEU A 12 -9.17 1.69 12.89
CA LEU A 12 -7.81 1.98 12.44
C LEU A 12 -6.83 0.94 12.99
N GLY A 13 -6.88 0.65 14.29
CA GLY A 13 -6.04 -0.37 14.91
C GLY A 13 -6.22 -1.74 14.28
N ALA A 14 -7.48 -2.18 14.06
CA ALA A 14 -7.77 -3.45 13.41
C ALA A 14 -7.22 -3.51 11.97
N LEU A 15 -7.34 -2.44 11.19
CA LEU A 15 -6.74 -2.37 9.85
C LEU A 15 -5.20 -2.49 9.91
N LEU A 16 -4.56 -1.76 10.83
CA LEU A 16 -3.10 -1.77 10.93
C LEU A 16 -2.55 -3.16 11.28
N THR A 17 -3.29 -3.99 12.02
CA THR A 17 -2.89 -5.38 12.28
C THR A 17 -2.90 -6.28 11.04
N GLN A 18 -3.65 -5.90 10.00
CA GLN A 18 -3.72 -6.66 8.74
C GLN A 18 -2.62 -6.24 7.77
N ILE A 19 -2.07 -5.04 7.92
CA ILE A 19 -0.97 -4.52 7.10
C ILE A 19 0.36 -4.98 7.71
N PRO A 20 1.18 -5.82 7.05
CA PRO A 20 2.49 -6.22 7.55
C PRO A 20 3.41 -5.07 7.97
N LEU A 21 3.40 -3.95 7.24
CA LEU A 21 4.18 -2.76 7.60
C LEU A 21 3.61 -1.94 8.77
N ALA A 22 2.47 -2.33 9.34
CA ALA A 22 1.81 -1.72 10.50
C ALA A 22 1.59 -0.19 10.38
N ARG A 23 1.46 0.33 9.15
CA ARG A 23 1.21 1.74 8.87
C ARG A 23 0.31 1.93 7.65
N LEU A 24 -0.35 3.08 7.59
CA LEU A 24 -1.02 3.50 6.37
C LEU A 24 0.00 3.91 5.30
N GLY A 25 -0.34 3.60 4.05
CA GLY A 25 0.37 4.12 2.89
C GLY A 25 0.32 5.64 2.84
N GLN A 26 1.41 6.23 2.38
CA GLN A 26 1.57 7.66 2.14
C GLN A 26 1.66 7.91 0.63
N PRO A 27 1.35 9.13 0.15
CA PRO A 27 1.47 9.44 -1.27
C PRO A 27 2.85 9.11 -1.87
N HIS A 28 3.92 9.25 -1.08
CA HIS A 28 5.27 8.95 -1.52
C HIS A 28 5.52 7.45 -1.78
N ASP A 29 4.77 6.54 -1.14
CA ASP A 29 4.98 5.10 -1.35
C ASP A 29 4.67 4.70 -2.80
N VAL A 30 3.57 5.23 -3.35
CA VAL A 30 3.19 5.01 -4.75
C VAL A 30 4.03 5.86 -5.70
N ALA A 31 4.31 7.11 -5.33
CA ALA A 31 5.07 8.02 -6.17
C ALA A 31 6.50 7.51 -6.42
N ASN A 32 7.16 6.96 -5.40
CA ASN A 32 8.52 6.44 -5.53
C ASN A 32 8.58 5.24 -6.48
N LEU A 33 7.62 4.31 -6.40
CA LEU A 33 7.54 3.21 -7.37
C LEU A 33 7.28 3.74 -8.79
N ALA A 34 6.37 4.70 -8.94
CA ALA A 34 6.08 5.29 -10.24
C ALA A 34 7.31 5.97 -10.86
N VAL A 35 8.11 6.69 -10.05
CA VAL A 35 9.38 7.30 -10.48
C VAL A 35 10.38 6.23 -10.90
N PHE A 36 10.53 5.14 -10.13
CA PHE A 36 11.38 4.02 -10.52
C PHE A 36 10.93 3.39 -11.85
N LEU A 37 9.64 3.11 -12.00
CA LEU A 37 9.11 2.51 -13.24
C LEU A 37 9.22 3.44 -14.46
N ALA A 38 9.33 4.76 -14.25
CA ALA A 38 9.54 5.74 -15.30
C ALA A 38 11.03 6.02 -15.59
N SER A 39 11.95 5.42 -14.84
CA SER A 39 13.39 5.61 -14.97
C SER A 39 14.03 4.57 -15.91
N ASP A 40 15.26 4.84 -16.36
CA ASP A 40 16.02 3.95 -17.24
C ASP A 40 16.36 2.62 -16.53
N GLU A 41 16.39 2.61 -15.20
CA GLU A 41 16.63 1.43 -14.38
C GLU A 41 15.52 0.36 -14.50
N ALA A 42 14.36 0.72 -15.07
CA ALA A 42 13.22 -0.18 -15.26
C ALA A 42 12.98 -0.53 -16.75
N ASP A 43 13.98 -0.38 -17.63
CA ASP A 43 13.83 -0.52 -19.10
C ASP A 43 13.26 -1.88 -19.58
N TYR A 44 13.42 -2.94 -18.80
CA TYR A 44 12.89 -4.28 -19.09
C TYR A 44 11.71 -4.70 -18.20
N VAL A 45 11.19 -3.77 -17.38
CA VAL A 45 10.06 -4.01 -16.48
C VAL A 45 8.75 -3.64 -17.18
N THR A 46 8.06 -4.63 -17.73
CA THR A 46 6.78 -4.43 -18.44
C THR A 46 5.78 -5.55 -18.17
N GLY A 47 4.50 -5.32 -18.48
CA GLY A 47 3.43 -6.32 -18.35
C GLY A 47 3.10 -6.79 -16.93
N SER A 48 3.54 -6.06 -15.91
CA SER A 48 3.47 -6.46 -14.51
C SER A 48 2.55 -5.56 -13.69
N THR A 49 1.89 -6.15 -12.69
CA THR A 49 1.12 -5.42 -11.66
C THR A 49 1.94 -5.35 -10.38
N PHE A 50 2.05 -4.17 -9.78
CA PHE A 50 2.76 -3.95 -8.53
C PHE A 50 1.80 -3.49 -7.44
N TYR A 51 1.74 -4.22 -6.32
CA TYR A 51 0.99 -3.82 -5.14
C TYR A 51 1.82 -2.88 -4.27
N VAL A 52 1.27 -1.71 -3.94
CA VAL A 52 1.89 -0.72 -3.06
C VAL A 52 0.97 -0.44 -1.88
N ASP A 53 0.80 -1.46 -1.03
CA ASP A 53 -0.21 -1.46 0.03
C ASP A 53 0.35 -1.90 1.40
N GLY A 54 1.68 -1.94 1.53
CA GLY A 54 2.35 -2.41 2.74
C GLY A 54 2.14 -3.89 3.05
N GLY A 55 1.71 -4.70 2.07
CA GLY A 55 1.48 -6.14 2.17
C GLY A 55 0.04 -6.54 2.51
N LEU A 56 -0.90 -5.59 2.48
CA LEU A 56 -2.31 -5.83 2.80
C LEU A 56 -2.94 -6.91 1.91
N THR A 57 -2.68 -6.89 0.61
CA THR A 57 -3.22 -7.85 -0.36
C THR A 57 -2.77 -9.27 -0.07
N TRP A 58 -1.54 -9.46 0.43
CA TRP A 58 -1.01 -10.79 0.73
C TRP A 58 -1.62 -11.40 2.00
N ASN A 59 -1.99 -10.55 2.96
CA ASN A 59 -2.64 -10.95 4.20
C ASN A 59 -4.17 -11.04 4.10
N TYR A 60 -4.74 -11.08 2.89
CA TYR A 60 -6.16 -11.24 2.72
C TYR A 60 -6.61 -12.62 3.23
N GLN A 61 -7.17 -12.64 4.43
CA GLN A 61 -8.00 -13.74 4.91
C GLN A 61 -9.43 -13.40 4.50
N GLU A 62 -10.11 -14.31 3.78
CA GLU A 62 -11.55 -14.18 3.59
C GLU A 62 -12.20 -14.04 4.97
N GLN A 63 -12.90 -12.91 5.19
CA GLN A 63 -13.69 -12.69 6.40
C GLN A 63 -15.01 -13.45 6.33
#